data_AF-A0A167MJV3-F1
#
_entry.id   AF-A0A167MJV3-F1
#
_cell.length_a   1.000
_cell.length_b   1.000
_cell.length_c   1.000
_cell.angle_alpha   90.00
_cell.angle_beta   90.00
_cell.angle_gamma   90.00
#
_symmetry.space_group_name_H-M   'P 1'
#
loop_
_entity.id
_entity.type
_entity.pdbx_description
1 polymer ?
#
loop_
_entity_poly.entity_id
_entity_poly.type
_entity_poly.pdbx_seq_one_letter_code
_entity_poly.pdbx_strand_id
1 'polypeptide(L)'
;MFRFNAHDRRLERSMEVALMLMEAFRGFEHKFAYRIVGHSGDGANIEFVKPGNYPKTEKEEFEILSKMRAHSQYCLSGDNTLGAASHSVKEIVKEEGDDHFVVILSDANIAQYNIHPDDIARVLKSDDRVTAQMIFIGSLQDQAEQLKKALGSNAHMCVENKELPKIMKALFLASMIKS
;
A
#
# COMPACT_ATOMS: atom_id res chain seq x y z
N MET A 1 2.25 -12.31 6.91
CA MET A 1 0.78 -12.17 6.74
C MET A 1 0.05 -13.50 6.61
N PHE A 2 0.44 -14.45 5.73
CA PHE A 2 -0.32 -15.71 5.52
C PHE A 2 -0.48 -16.60 6.78
N ARG A 3 0.61 -16.84 7.53
CA ARG A 3 0.64 -17.75 8.68
C ARG A 3 -0.39 -17.43 9.78
N PHE A 4 -0.68 -16.15 10.00
CA PHE A 4 -1.60 -15.70 11.06
C PHE A 4 -2.95 -15.21 10.52
N ASN A 5 -3.18 -15.32 9.20
CA ASN A 5 -4.37 -14.75 8.57
C ASN A 5 -5.68 -15.36 9.09
N ALA A 6 -5.67 -16.63 9.53
CA ALA A 6 -6.84 -17.25 10.15
C ALA A 6 -7.24 -16.60 11.49
N HIS A 7 -6.32 -15.86 12.13
CA HIS A 7 -6.54 -15.18 13.41
C HIS A 7 -6.73 -13.68 13.24
N ASP A 8 -5.91 -13.02 12.40
CA ASP A 8 -5.88 -11.56 12.30
C ASP A 8 -6.45 -10.99 10.99
N ARG A 9 -6.73 -11.86 10.02
CA ARG A 9 -7.27 -11.53 8.68
C ARG A 9 -6.46 -10.48 7.90
N ARG A 10 -5.20 -10.20 8.25
CA ARG A 10 -4.42 -9.10 7.64
C ARG A 10 -4.18 -9.27 6.13
N LEU A 11 -3.94 -10.49 5.68
CA LEU A 11 -3.79 -10.79 4.24
C LEU A 11 -5.13 -10.63 3.52
N GLU A 12 -6.22 -11.17 4.09
CA GLU A 12 -7.56 -11.01 3.55
C GLU A 12 -7.91 -9.53 3.42
N ARG A 13 -7.65 -8.75 4.47
CA ARG A 13 -7.84 -7.30 4.44
C ARG A 13 -7.04 -6.64 3.32
N SER A 14 -5.79 -7.02 3.10
CA SER A 14 -4.97 -6.46 2.00
C SER A 14 -5.53 -6.80 0.62
N MET A 15 -6.06 -8.02 0.44
CA MET A 15 -6.70 -8.46 -0.79
C MET A 15 -8.04 -7.74 -1.03
N GLU A 16 -8.84 -7.52 0.01
CA GLU A 16 -10.08 -6.72 -0.08
C GLU A 16 -9.78 -5.29 -0.54
N VAL A 17 -8.69 -4.69 -0.05
CA VAL A 17 -8.26 -3.36 -0.49
C VAL A 17 -7.84 -3.35 -1.96
N ALA A 18 -7.05 -4.34 -2.39
CA ALA A 18 -6.66 -4.46 -3.78
C ALA A 18 -7.90 -4.59 -4.70
N LEU A 19 -8.87 -5.44 -4.32
CA LEU A 19 -10.13 -5.57 -5.03
C LEU A 19 -10.90 -4.26 -5.11
N MET A 20 -11.06 -3.57 -3.98
CA MET A 20 -11.72 -2.27 -3.92
C MET A 20 -11.06 -1.25 -4.86
N LEU A 21 -9.73 -1.22 -4.94
CA LEU A 21 -9.02 -0.30 -5.85
C LEU A 21 -9.20 -0.66 -7.32
N MET A 22 -9.13 -1.95 -7.67
CA MET A 22 -9.36 -2.42 -9.04
C MET A 22 -10.77 -2.06 -9.51
N GLU A 23 -11.77 -2.31 -8.66
CA GLU A 23 -13.17 -1.96 -8.93
C GLU A 23 -13.39 -0.44 -8.99
N ALA A 24 -12.80 0.33 -8.07
CA ALA A 24 -12.98 1.78 -8.02
C ALA A 24 -12.37 2.51 -9.22
N PHE A 25 -11.31 1.98 -9.82
CA PHE A 25 -10.67 2.57 -11.00
C PHE A 25 -11.20 2.03 -12.33
N ARG A 26 -12.06 1.01 -12.30
CA ARG A 26 -12.68 0.44 -13.50
C ARG A 26 -13.48 1.51 -14.25
N GLY A 27 -13.17 1.71 -15.53
CA GLY A 27 -13.78 2.72 -16.39
C GLY A 27 -13.21 4.14 -16.21
N PHE A 28 -12.30 4.36 -15.26
CA PHE A 28 -11.62 5.63 -15.02
C PHE A 28 -10.14 5.61 -15.40
N GLU A 29 -9.69 4.61 -16.16
CA GLU A 29 -8.28 4.41 -16.55
C GLU A 29 -7.76 5.50 -17.49
N HIS A 30 -8.66 6.25 -18.11
CA HIS A 30 -8.35 7.46 -18.89
C HIS A 30 -7.96 8.66 -17.99
N LYS A 31 -8.26 8.60 -16.69
CA LYS A 31 -7.91 9.61 -15.68
C LYS A 31 -6.81 9.13 -14.73
N PHE A 32 -6.81 7.85 -14.40
CA PHE A 32 -5.90 7.27 -13.41
C PHE A 32 -5.05 6.18 -14.04
N ALA A 33 -3.74 6.36 -13.95
CA ALA A 33 -2.79 5.26 -14.06
C ALA A 33 -2.48 4.71 -12.67
N TYR A 34 -2.57 3.39 -12.47
CA TYR A 34 -2.29 2.79 -11.18
C TYR A 34 -1.45 1.52 -11.30
N ARG A 35 -0.82 1.14 -10.19
CA ARG A 35 -0.09 -0.11 -10.07
C ARG A 35 -0.37 -0.72 -8.70
N ILE A 36 -0.40 -2.04 -8.62
CA ILE A 36 -0.49 -2.76 -7.34
C ILE A 36 0.76 -3.64 -7.24
N VAL A 37 1.53 -3.41 -6.19
CA VAL A 37 2.79 -4.12 -5.93
C VAL A 37 2.80 -4.61 -4.49
N GLY A 38 3.43 -5.77 -4.25
CA GLY A 38 3.72 -6.29 -2.93
C GLY A 38 5.22 -6.32 -2.64
N HIS A 39 5.55 -6.60 -1.39
CA HIS A 39 6.90 -6.91 -0.96
C HIS A 39 6.88 -8.14 -0.04
N SER A 40 8.01 -8.85 0.03
CA SER A 40 8.21 -10.00 0.91
C SER A 40 9.71 -10.24 1.08
N GLY A 41 10.12 -11.38 1.67
CA GLY A 41 11.53 -11.78 1.67
C GLY A 41 12.10 -12.02 0.26
N ASP A 42 11.26 -12.27 -0.74
CA ASP A 42 11.71 -12.49 -2.13
C ASP A 42 12.12 -11.19 -2.84
N GLY A 43 11.63 -10.04 -2.37
CA GLY A 43 11.97 -8.75 -2.96
C GLY A 43 11.01 -7.61 -2.60
N ALA A 44 11.36 -6.44 -3.10
CA ALA A 44 10.70 -5.17 -2.83
C ALA A 44 9.61 -4.77 -3.84
N ASN A 45 9.48 -5.50 -4.96
CA ASN A 45 8.59 -5.11 -6.06
C ASN A 45 7.95 -6.35 -6.73
N ILE A 46 7.08 -7.03 -6.01
CA ILE A 46 6.27 -8.12 -6.57
C ILE A 46 5.06 -7.51 -7.26
N GLU A 47 5.11 -7.46 -8.58
CA GLU A 47 4.09 -6.78 -9.37
C GLU A 47 2.83 -7.63 -9.55
N PHE A 48 1.68 -7.05 -9.17
CA PHE A 48 0.36 -7.66 -9.33
C PHE A 48 -0.42 -7.00 -10.47
N VAL A 49 -0.51 -5.67 -10.48
CA VAL A 49 -1.16 -4.89 -11.54
C VAL A 49 -0.19 -3.86 -12.11
N LYS A 50 -0.13 -3.75 -13.43
CA LYS A 50 0.72 -2.80 -14.15
C LYS A 50 -0.11 -1.70 -14.82
N PRO A 51 0.43 -0.49 -14.97
CA PRO A 51 -0.17 0.54 -15.81
C PRO A 51 -0.47 0.01 -17.22
N GLY A 52 -1.67 0.28 -17.73
CA GLY A 52 -2.14 -0.16 -19.05
C GLY A 52 -2.59 -1.63 -19.12
N ASN A 53 -2.29 -2.45 -18.11
CA ASN A 53 -2.74 -3.86 -18.02
C ASN A 53 -3.59 -4.07 -16.77
N TYR A 54 -4.73 -3.38 -16.75
CA TYR A 54 -5.70 -3.41 -15.66
C TYR A 54 -6.70 -4.56 -15.85
N PRO A 55 -7.11 -5.26 -14.77
CA PRO A 55 -8.16 -6.25 -14.86
C PRO A 55 -9.51 -5.58 -15.18
N LYS A 56 -10.23 -6.16 -16.12
CA LYS A 56 -11.51 -5.65 -16.65
C LYS A 56 -12.69 -6.54 -16.31
N THR A 57 -12.42 -7.72 -15.76
CA THR A 57 -13.43 -8.72 -15.40
C THR A 57 -13.17 -9.28 -14.00
N GLU A 58 -14.22 -9.75 -13.33
CA GLU A 58 -14.14 -10.43 -12.03
C GLU A 58 -13.15 -11.62 -12.07
N LYS A 59 -13.06 -12.31 -13.21
CA LYS A 59 -12.12 -13.41 -13.40
C LYS A 59 -10.67 -12.92 -13.32
N GLU A 60 -10.32 -11.85 -14.03
CA GLU A 60 -8.97 -11.29 -14.03
C GLU A 60 -8.60 -10.73 -12.64
N GLU A 61 -9.55 -10.09 -11.95
CA GLU A 61 -9.34 -9.65 -10.57
C GLU A 61 -9.10 -10.83 -9.63
N PHE A 62 -9.90 -11.89 -9.76
CA PHE A 62 -9.71 -13.11 -8.98
C PHE A 62 -8.33 -13.75 -9.24
N GLU A 63 -7.83 -13.72 -10.48
CA GLU A 63 -6.47 -14.17 -10.81
C GLU A 63 -5.39 -13.33 -10.11
N ILE A 64 -5.58 -12.00 -10.04
CA ILE A 64 -4.70 -11.10 -9.27
C ILE A 64 -4.72 -11.45 -7.77
N LEU A 65 -5.89 -11.58 -7.16
CA LEU A 65 -6.02 -11.92 -5.74
C LEU A 65 -5.44 -13.31 -5.43
N SER A 66 -5.63 -14.28 -6.35
CA SER A 66 -5.05 -15.61 -6.25
C SER A 66 -3.52 -15.55 -6.29
N LYS A 67 -2.95 -14.71 -7.16
CA LYS A 67 -1.50 -14.48 -7.22
C LYS A 67 -0.97 -13.84 -5.93
N MET A 68 -1.68 -12.85 -5.37
CA MET A 68 -1.32 -12.25 -4.06
C MET A 68 -1.31 -13.29 -2.95
N ARG A 69 -2.37 -14.12 -2.87
CA ARG A 69 -2.48 -15.20 -1.88
C ARG A 69 -1.37 -16.23 -2.05
N ALA A 70 -1.15 -16.73 -3.27
CA ALA A 70 -0.11 -17.71 -3.56
C ALA A 70 1.28 -17.15 -3.20
N HIS A 71 1.59 -15.92 -3.59
CA HIS A 71 2.86 -15.29 -3.23
C HIS A 71 3.04 -15.23 -1.70
N SER A 72 2.03 -14.80 -0.96
CA SER A 72 2.11 -14.72 0.51
C SER A 72 2.30 -16.07 1.21
N GLN A 73 1.92 -17.18 0.55
CA GLN A 73 2.05 -18.54 1.06
C GLN A 73 3.44 -19.12 0.82
N TYR A 74 4.08 -18.77 -0.29
CA TYR A 74 5.32 -19.41 -0.76
C TYR A 74 6.56 -18.51 -0.73
N CYS A 75 6.41 -17.22 -0.41
CA CYS A 75 7.55 -16.30 -0.34
C CYS A 75 8.50 -16.63 0.81
N LEU A 76 9.78 -16.27 0.63
CA LEU A 76 10.76 -16.32 1.71
C LEU A 76 10.36 -15.40 2.87
N SER A 77 10.74 -15.80 4.08
CA SER A 77 10.63 -14.93 5.26
C SER A 77 11.60 -13.75 5.12
N GLY A 78 11.11 -12.55 5.42
CA GLY A 78 11.91 -11.33 5.37
C GLY A 78 11.00 -10.14 5.22
N ASP A 79 11.60 -8.96 5.23
CA ASP A 79 10.90 -7.70 5.02
C ASP A 79 11.69 -6.81 4.07
N ASN A 80 10.94 -6.13 3.21
CA ASN A 80 11.48 -5.20 2.23
C ASN A 80 10.65 -3.90 2.23
N THR A 81 9.94 -3.56 3.32
CA THR A 81 9.04 -2.40 3.38
C THR A 81 9.76 -1.10 3.00
N LEU A 82 10.94 -0.81 3.57
CA LEU A 82 11.68 0.41 3.22
C LEU A 82 12.14 0.42 1.76
N GLY A 83 12.63 -0.72 1.27
CA GLY A 83 13.06 -0.88 -0.12
C GLY A 83 11.89 -0.70 -1.10
N ALA A 84 10.73 -1.29 -0.77
CA ALA A 84 9.51 -1.20 -1.55
C ALA A 84 8.97 0.22 -1.59
N ALA A 85 8.86 0.87 -0.43
CA ALA A 85 8.43 2.26 -0.32
C ALA A 85 9.35 3.20 -1.11
N SER A 86 10.68 3.07 -0.97
CA SER A 86 11.64 3.89 -1.71
C SER A 86 11.58 3.63 -3.20
N HIS A 87 11.43 2.37 -3.61
CA HIS A 87 11.27 2.01 -5.01
C HIS A 87 9.98 2.62 -5.59
N SER A 88 8.83 2.48 -4.93
CA SER A 88 7.56 3.03 -5.39
C SER A 88 7.60 4.56 -5.54
N VAL A 89 8.20 5.28 -4.60
CA VAL A 89 8.36 6.75 -4.69
C VAL A 89 9.25 7.14 -5.87
N LYS A 90 10.34 6.41 -6.12
CA LYS A 90 11.24 6.71 -7.24
C LYS A 90 10.67 6.33 -8.61
N GLU A 91 9.88 5.27 -8.69
CA GLU A 91 9.32 4.82 -9.96
C GLU A 91 8.08 5.62 -10.38
N ILE A 92 7.23 6.06 -9.44
CA ILE A 92 5.98 6.73 -9.79
C ILE A 92 6.20 8.05 -10.53
N VAL A 93 7.27 8.78 -10.21
CA VAL A 93 7.64 10.06 -10.83
C VAL A 93 8.21 9.94 -12.24
N LYS A 94 8.43 8.71 -12.73
CA LYS A 94 8.84 8.45 -14.12
C LYS A 94 7.65 8.38 -15.07
N GLU A 95 6.45 8.15 -14.54
CA GLU A 95 5.22 8.21 -15.31
C GLU A 95 4.82 9.68 -15.48
N GLU A 96 4.20 10.04 -16.60
CA GLU A 96 3.60 11.37 -16.74
C GLU A 96 2.29 11.45 -15.96
N GLY A 97 2.08 12.55 -15.23
CA GLY A 97 0.86 12.81 -14.49
C GLY A 97 0.90 14.16 -13.79
N ASP A 98 -0.28 14.71 -13.50
CA ASP A 98 -0.40 15.98 -12.76
C ASP A 98 -0.06 15.79 -11.27
N ASP A 99 -0.40 14.63 -10.71
CA ASP A 99 -0.19 14.26 -9.32
C ASP A 99 0.35 12.83 -9.18
N HIS A 100 1.27 12.61 -8.25
CA HIS A 100 1.79 11.28 -7.91
C HIS A 100 1.44 10.88 -6.49
N PHE A 101 0.94 9.64 -6.33
CA PHE A 101 0.57 9.08 -5.03
C PHE A 101 1.26 7.73 -4.81
N VAL A 102 1.69 7.52 -3.56
CA VAL A 102 2.15 6.21 -3.09
C VAL A 102 1.42 5.91 -1.78
N VAL A 103 0.60 4.87 -1.77
CA VAL A 103 -0.09 4.41 -0.57
C VAL A 103 0.45 3.04 -0.17
N ILE A 104 1.06 2.97 1.01
CA ILE A 104 1.63 1.74 1.56
C ILE A 104 0.66 1.18 2.59
N LEU A 105 0.16 -0.03 2.36
CA LEU A 105 -0.62 -0.78 3.34
C LEU A 105 0.34 -1.63 4.16
N SER A 106 0.29 -1.50 5.48
CA SER A 106 1.15 -2.27 6.38
C SER A 106 0.35 -2.83 7.54
N ASP A 107 0.71 -4.02 8.01
CA ASP A 107 0.14 -4.60 9.21
C ASP A 107 0.83 -4.14 10.51
N ALA A 108 1.58 -3.04 10.41
CA ALA A 108 2.37 -2.38 11.45
C ALA A 108 3.50 -3.23 12.04
N ASN A 109 3.77 -4.43 11.52
CA ASN A 109 4.75 -5.32 12.13
C ASN A 109 6.21 -5.00 11.72
N ILE A 110 6.57 -3.72 11.72
CA ILE A 110 7.87 -3.20 11.26
C ILE A 110 8.98 -3.33 12.32
N ALA A 111 8.62 -3.30 13.61
CA ALA A 111 9.58 -3.33 14.71
C ALA A 111 10.32 -4.68 14.78
N GLN A 112 9.64 -5.78 14.43
CA GLN A 112 10.25 -7.12 14.38
C GLN A 112 11.35 -7.24 13.31
N TYR A 113 11.36 -6.33 12.33
CA TYR A 113 12.33 -6.28 11.24
C TYR A 113 13.39 -5.18 11.44
N ASN A 114 13.46 -4.58 12.64
CA ASN A 114 14.40 -3.52 12.99
C ASN A 114 14.28 -2.28 12.06
N ILE A 115 13.06 -1.98 11.60
CA ILE A 115 12.78 -0.79 10.80
C ILE A 115 12.39 0.35 11.74
N HIS A 116 13.17 1.43 11.72
CA HIS A 116 12.90 2.60 12.55
C HIS A 116 11.80 3.48 11.92
N PRO A 117 10.84 4.00 12.70
CA PRO A 117 9.80 4.89 12.18
C PRO A 117 10.35 6.12 11.43
N ASP A 118 11.51 6.65 11.84
CA ASP A 118 12.15 7.79 11.17
C ASP A 118 12.69 7.45 9.77
N ASP A 119 13.08 6.19 9.53
CA ASP A 119 13.51 5.76 8.20
C ASP A 119 12.32 5.71 7.25
N ILE A 120 11.17 5.25 7.74
CA ILE A 120 9.91 5.31 6.98
C ILE A 120 9.56 6.78 6.70
N ALA A 121 9.61 7.66 7.71
CA ALA A 121 9.30 9.07 7.54
C ALA A 121 10.19 9.75 6.48
N ARG A 122 11.48 9.40 6.46
CA ARG A 122 12.43 9.87 5.45
C ARG A 122 12.07 9.39 4.05
N VAL A 123 11.71 8.12 3.90
CA VAL A 123 11.34 7.54 2.60
C VAL A 123 10.05 8.16 2.06
N LEU A 124 9.02 8.33 2.90
CA LEU A 124 7.76 8.95 2.49
C LEU A 124 7.90 10.44 2.08
N LYS A 125 8.97 11.10 2.52
CA LYS A 125 9.26 12.51 2.20
C LYS A 125 10.47 12.66 1.27
N SER A 126 10.86 11.59 0.58
CA SER A 126 12.08 11.58 -0.22
C SER A 126 11.94 12.30 -1.58
N ASP A 127 10.71 12.56 -2.04
CA ASP A 127 10.42 13.33 -3.25
C ASP A 127 9.15 14.17 -3.03
N ASP A 128 9.29 15.49 -3.09
CA ASP A 128 8.18 16.42 -2.82
C ASP A 128 7.08 16.40 -3.89
N ARG A 129 7.35 15.80 -5.06
CA ARG A 129 6.35 15.59 -6.11
C ARG A 129 5.39 14.45 -5.78
N VAL A 130 5.71 13.63 -4.77
CA VAL A 130 4.94 12.42 -4.42
C VAL A 130 4.22 12.62 -3.09
N THR A 131 2.90 12.49 -3.12
CA THR A 131 2.12 12.33 -1.89
C THR A 131 2.21 10.87 -1.42
N ALA A 132 3.20 10.57 -0.57
CA ALA A 132 3.38 9.24 0.00
C ALA A 132 2.76 9.12 1.40
N GLN A 133 2.01 8.04 1.61
CA GLN A 133 1.17 7.81 2.78
C GLN A 133 1.24 6.35 3.21
N MET A 134 1.27 6.09 4.52
CA MET A 134 1.27 4.75 5.08
C MET A 134 0.00 4.51 5.88
N ILE A 135 -0.74 3.46 5.51
CA ILE A 135 -1.99 3.07 6.15
C ILE A 135 -1.75 1.76 6.88
N PHE A 136 -1.97 1.78 8.19
CA PHE A 136 -1.79 0.62 9.05
C PHE A 136 -3.11 -0.13 9.22
N ILE A 137 -3.15 -1.37 8.76
CA ILE A 137 -4.32 -2.25 8.79
C ILE A 137 -4.16 -3.31 9.88
N GLY A 138 -4.82 -3.11 11.02
CA GLY A 138 -4.78 -4.06 12.15
C GLY A 138 -4.82 -3.40 13.52
N SER A 139 -4.94 -4.22 14.57
CA SER A 139 -5.03 -3.78 15.97
C SER A 139 -3.66 -3.81 16.64
N LEU A 140 -2.89 -2.71 16.55
CA LEU A 140 -1.65 -2.53 17.32
C LEU A 140 -1.63 -1.10 17.87
N GLN A 141 -2.42 -0.86 18.92
CA GLN A 141 -2.56 0.45 19.55
C GLN A 141 -1.20 1.02 20.02
N ASP A 142 -0.32 0.18 20.57
CA ASP A 142 0.97 0.64 21.11
C ASP A 142 1.98 1.05 20.02
N GLN A 143 1.99 0.36 18.87
CA GLN A 143 2.87 0.74 17.75
C GLN A 143 2.30 1.92 16.96
N ALA A 144 0.98 2.04 16.90
CA ALA A 144 0.28 3.10 16.18
C ALA A 144 0.68 4.49 16.69
N GLU A 145 0.84 4.68 18.01
CA GLU A 145 1.20 5.97 18.58
C GLU A 145 2.62 6.41 18.21
N GLN A 146 3.59 5.51 18.31
CA GLN A 146 4.99 5.79 17.94
C GLN A 146 5.12 6.11 16.45
N LEU A 147 4.44 5.32 15.61
CA LEU A 147 4.39 5.51 14.17
C LEU A 147 3.74 6.84 13.80
N LYS A 148 2.61 7.18 14.43
CA LYS A 148 1.94 8.45 14.20
C LYS A 148 2.80 9.64 14.65
N LYS A 149 3.56 9.51 15.74
CA LYS A 149 4.48 10.56 16.21
C LYS A 149 5.60 10.82 15.20
N ALA A 150 6.20 9.79 14.63
CA ALA A 150 7.30 9.93 13.67
C ALA A 150 6.82 10.35 12.27
N LEU A 151 5.73 9.76 11.79
CA LEU A 151 5.22 9.95 10.43
C LEU A 151 4.29 11.17 10.31
N GLY A 152 3.69 11.62 11.41
CA GLY A 152 2.78 12.75 11.44
C GLY A 152 1.58 12.53 10.52
N SER A 153 1.34 13.48 9.60
CA SER A 153 0.25 13.42 8.62
C SER A 153 0.49 12.43 7.47
N ASN A 154 1.63 11.75 7.44
CA ASN A 154 1.92 10.70 6.45
C ASN A 154 1.44 9.30 6.91
N ALA A 155 0.81 9.20 8.09
CA ALA A 155 0.34 7.93 8.64
C ALA A 155 -1.15 7.95 8.99
N HIS A 156 -1.84 6.87 8.63
CA HIS A 156 -3.25 6.67 8.91
C HIS A 156 -3.48 5.30 9.56
N MET A 157 -4.34 5.25 10.58
CA MET A 157 -4.82 4.00 11.16
C MET A 157 -6.11 3.59 10.47
N CYS A 158 -6.19 2.34 10.04
CA CYS A 158 -7.39 1.74 9.45
C CYS A 158 -7.80 0.54 10.32
N VAL A 159 -8.65 0.80 11.30
CA VAL A 159 -9.10 -0.24 12.24
C VAL A 159 -10.02 -1.21 11.51
N GLU A 160 -10.95 -0.66 10.73
CA GLU A 160 -11.91 -1.42 9.93
C GLU A 160 -11.76 -1.10 8.43
N ASN A 161 -11.82 -2.11 7.56
CA ASN A 161 -11.65 -1.92 6.11
C ASN A 161 -12.67 -0.97 5.48
N LYS A 162 -13.87 -0.87 6.05
CA LYS A 162 -14.90 0.10 5.61
C LYS A 162 -14.46 1.56 5.74
N GLU A 163 -13.44 1.85 6.55
CA GLU A 163 -12.87 3.19 6.72
C GLU A 163 -11.89 3.55 5.60
N LEU A 164 -11.35 2.56 4.90
CA LEU A 164 -10.33 2.79 3.88
C LEU A 164 -10.80 3.71 2.74
N PRO A 165 -12.02 3.57 2.16
CA PRO A 165 -12.52 4.52 1.18
C PRO A 165 -12.48 5.98 1.69
N LYS A 166 -12.81 6.19 2.97
CA LYS A 166 -12.78 7.51 3.60
C LYS A 166 -11.36 8.03 3.76
N ILE A 167 -10.41 7.17 4.15
CA ILE A 167 -8.98 7.51 4.24
C ILE A 167 -8.46 7.89 2.85
N MET A 168 -8.67 7.03 1.84
CA MET A 168 -8.24 7.30 0.46
C MET A 168 -8.82 8.60 -0.08
N LYS A 169 -10.12 8.85 0.12
CA LYS A 169 -10.75 10.11 -0.28
C LYS A 169 -10.09 11.32 0.39
N ALA A 170 -9.79 11.24 1.69
CA ALA A 170 -9.10 12.31 2.40
C ALA A 170 -7.68 12.55 1.84
N LEU A 171 -6.96 11.48 1.47
CA LEU A 171 -5.64 11.58 0.85
C LEU A 171 -5.67 12.30 -0.50
N PHE A 172 -6.60 11.90 -1.38
CA PHE A 172 -6.77 12.54 -2.69
C PHE A 172 -7.23 14.00 -2.57
N LEU A 173 -8.09 14.33 -1.61
CA LEU A 173 -8.52 15.71 -1.39
C LEU A 173 -7.38 16.59 -0.84
N ALA A 174 -6.53 16.05 0.03
CA ALA A 174 -5.45 16.80 0.64
C ALA A 174 -4.35 17.18 -0.36
N SER A 175 -4.11 16.38 -1.40
CA SER A 175 -3.15 16.73 -2.46
C SER A 175 -3.69 17.83 -3.37
N MET A 176 -4.99 17.82 -3.70
CA MET A 176 -5.62 18.86 -4.53
C MET A 176 -5.58 20.26 -3.90
N ILE A 177 -5.32 20.36 -2.59
CA ILE A 177 -5.18 21.63 -1.87
C ILE A 177 -3.72 22.14 -1.90
N LYS A 178 -2.74 21.26 -2.20
CA LYS A 178 -1.34 21.64 -2.37
C LYS A 178 -1.01 22.16 -3.77
N SER A 179 -1.92 21.95 -4.73
CA SER A 179 -1.87 22.38 -6.13
C SER A 179 -2.07 23.88 -6.30
#